data_AF-A0AA38MNH4-F1
#
_entry.id   AF-A0AA38MNH4-F1
#
_cell.length_a   1.000
_cell.length_b   1.000
_cell.length_c   1.000
_cell.angle_alpha   90.00
_cell.angle_beta   90.00
_cell.angle_gamma   90.00
#
_symmetry.space_group_name_H-M   'P 1'
#
loop_
_entity.id
_entity.type
_entity.pdbx_description
1 polymer ?
#
loop_
_entity_poly.entity_id
_entity_poly.type
_entity_poly.pdbx_seq_one_letter_code
_entity_poly.pdbx_strand_id
1 'polypeptide(L)'
;MECSLKNLDEWSATTSLKFSTTKSKCMLFTKQQIQEKPTLKLGNDNLQYVERKKFFGVVFDQHLTWKPHINFLKGTCSKLLNLSNVLTMLSVLSEMLIDKALEWFRKTNHSGILGTTSSRSSVTSTYRVMKKSWRSRL
;
A
#
# COMPACT_ATOMS: atom_id res chain seq x y z
N MET A 1 -30.40 -21.71 10.22
CA MET A 1 -28.96 -21.35 10.34
C MET A 1 -28.20 -22.38 11.16
N GLU A 2 -28.70 -22.80 12.33
CA GLU A 2 -28.00 -23.82 13.15
C GLU A 2 -27.86 -25.19 12.48
N CYS A 3 -28.89 -25.68 11.76
CA CYS A 3 -28.79 -26.97 11.06
C CYS A 3 -27.66 -27.00 10.03
N SER A 4 -27.41 -25.89 9.33
CA SER A 4 -26.34 -25.80 8.34
C SER A 4 -24.95 -25.85 8.99
N LEU A 5 -24.79 -25.27 10.18
CA LEU A 5 -23.54 -25.36 10.94
C LEU A 5 -23.28 -26.79 11.44
N LYS A 6 -24.33 -27.50 11.87
CA LYS A 6 -24.22 -28.92 12.26
C LYS A 6 -23.79 -29.79 11.07
N ASN A 7 -24.42 -29.63 9.92
CA ASN A 7 -24.04 -30.36 8.71
C ASN A 7 -22.58 -30.06 8.30
N LEU A 8 -22.13 -28.82 8.49
CA LEU A 8 -20.74 -28.42 8.20
C LEU A 8 -19.74 -29.05 9.17
N ASP A 9 -20.12 -29.22 10.43
CA ASP A 9 -19.33 -29.89 11.47
C ASP A 9 -19.24 -31.41 11.20
N GLU A 10 -20.35 -32.04 10.82
CA GLU A 10 -20.38 -33.46 10.40
C GLU A 10 -19.54 -33.70 9.14
N TRP A 11 -19.63 -32.81 8.16
CA TRP A 11 -18.80 -32.86 6.96
C TRP A 11 -17.30 -32.69 7.27
N SER A 12 -16.98 -31.78 8.19
CA SER A 12 -15.62 -31.56 8.69
C SER A 12 -15.05 -32.82 9.35
N ALA A 13 -15.86 -33.52 10.14
CA ALA A 13 -15.47 -34.80 10.73
C ALA A 13 -15.22 -35.88 9.67
N THR A 14 -16.10 -35.99 8.67
CA THR A 14 -15.97 -36.96 7.57
C THR A 14 -14.71 -36.70 6.73
N THR A 15 -14.37 -35.43 6.51
CA THR A 15 -13.23 -35.01 5.66
C THR A 15 -11.92 -34.90 6.46
N SER A 16 -11.94 -35.20 7.77
CA SER A 16 -10.79 -35.02 8.67
C SER A 16 -10.21 -33.59 8.68
N LEU A 17 -11.05 -32.58 8.41
CA LEU A 17 -10.67 -31.16 8.32
C LEU A 17 -11.17 -30.42 9.56
N LYS A 18 -10.34 -30.24 10.60
CA LYS A 18 -10.76 -29.59 11.85
C LYS A 18 -10.78 -28.07 11.75
N PHE A 19 -11.95 -27.46 11.99
CA PHE A 19 -12.05 -26.00 12.09
C PHE A 19 -11.47 -25.47 13.40
N SER A 20 -10.78 -24.33 13.34
CA SER A 20 -10.30 -23.63 14.52
C SER A 20 -11.35 -22.64 15.00
N THR A 21 -11.95 -22.92 16.15
CA THR A 21 -12.97 -22.08 16.80
C THR A 21 -12.43 -20.70 17.16
N THR A 22 -11.12 -20.58 17.43
CA THR A 22 -10.43 -19.29 17.64
C THR A 22 -10.39 -18.43 16.38
N LYS A 23 -10.16 -19.03 15.21
CA LYS A 23 -10.04 -18.32 13.92
C LYS A 23 -11.42 -18.03 13.31
N SER A 24 -12.38 -18.92 13.52
CA SER A 24 -13.76 -18.79 13.10
C SER A 24 -14.48 -17.73 13.92
N LYS A 25 -14.99 -16.69 13.27
CA LYS A 25 -15.75 -15.61 13.90
C LYS A 25 -17.08 -15.46 13.18
N CYS A 26 -18.12 -15.09 13.90
CA CYS A 26 -19.41 -14.79 13.31
C CYS A 26 -19.56 -13.28 13.10
N MET A 27 -20.19 -12.88 12.00
CA MET A 27 -20.62 -11.51 11.76
C MET A 27 -22.07 -11.54 11.34
N LEU A 28 -22.89 -10.71 11.99
CA LEU A 28 -24.31 -10.56 11.67
C LEU A 28 -24.50 -9.29 10.85
N PHE A 29 -24.98 -9.45 9.62
CA PHE A 29 -25.31 -8.34 8.75
C PHE A 29 -26.74 -7.89 9.00
N THR A 30 -26.92 -6.68 9.52
CA THR A 30 -28.23 -6.10 9.77
C THR A 30 -28.17 -4.58 9.71
N LYS A 31 -29.26 -3.94 9.27
CA LYS A 31 -29.42 -2.48 9.35
C LYS A 31 -30.02 -2.05 10.69
N GLN A 32 -30.69 -2.97 11.38
CA GLN A 32 -31.36 -2.73 12.65
C GLN A 32 -30.48 -3.18 13.81
N GLN A 33 -30.56 -2.46 14.92
CA GLN A 33 -29.92 -2.88 16.15
C GLN A 33 -30.67 -4.08 16.73
N ILE A 34 -30.03 -5.25 16.66
CA ILE A 34 -30.56 -6.48 17.24
C ILE A 34 -30.05 -6.56 18.68
N GLN A 35 -30.98 -6.56 19.64
CA GLN A 35 -30.67 -6.62 21.08
C GLN A 35 -30.08 -7.98 21.47
N GLU A 36 -30.65 -9.07 20.95
CA GLU A 36 -30.21 -10.43 21.26
C GLU A 36 -29.70 -11.13 19.99
N LYS A 37 -28.40 -11.38 19.94
CA LYS A 37 -27.78 -12.16 18.86
C LYS A 37 -27.97 -13.65 19.17
N PRO A 38 -28.36 -14.48 18.18
CA PRO A 38 -28.49 -15.92 18.41
C PRO A 38 -27.15 -16.52 18.82
N THR A 39 -27.16 -17.59 19.61
CA THR A 39 -25.89 -18.26 19.98
C THR A 39 -25.54 -19.27 18.90
N LEU A 40 -24.44 -19.04 18.16
CA LEU A 40 -23.96 -19.99 17.16
C LEU A 40 -22.82 -20.82 17.72
N LYS A 41 -22.92 -22.14 17.59
CA LYS A 41 -21.91 -23.09 18.03
C LYS A 41 -21.24 -23.76 16.83
N LEU A 42 -19.95 -24.04 16.97
CA LEU A 42 -19.18 -24.86 16.04
C LEU A 42 -18.50 -25.96 16.86
N GLY A 43 -18.93 -27.21 16.68
CA GLY A 43 -18.66 -28.27 17.63
C GLY A 43 -19.21 -27.93 19.02
N ASN A 44 -18.32 -27.91 20.02
CA ASN A 44 -18.68 -27.63 21.41
C ASN A 44 -18.48 -26.15 21.82
N ASP A 45 -17.86 -25.33 20.96
CA ASP A 45 -17.51 -23.94 21.29
C ASP A 45 -18.51 -22.94 20.70
N ASN A 46 -18.74 -21.84 21.43
CA ASN A 46 -19.54 -20.71 20.93
C ASN A 46 -18.69 -19.80 20.03
N LEU A 47 -19.23 -19.43 18.86
CA LEU A 47 -18.60 -18.48 17.95
C LEU A 47 -18.74 -17.05 18.47
N GLN A 48 -17.61 -16.35 18.53
CA GLN A 48 -17.60 -14.94 18.90
C GLN A 48 -18.13 -14.07 17.75
N TYR A 49 -19.05 -13.16 18.08
CA TYR A 49 -19.51 -12.11 17.17
C TYR A 49 -18.48 -10.99 17.03
N VAL A 50 -18.25 -10.55 15.79
CA VAL A 50 -17.39 -9.41 15.46
C VAL A 50 -18.14 -8.41 14.59
N GLU A 51 -17.92 -7.12 14.84
CA GLU A 51 -18.57 -6.03 14.09
C GLU A 51 -17.83 -5.69 12.80
N ARG A 52 -16.50 -5.89 12.78
CA ARG A 52 -15.65 -5.69 11.61
C ARG A 52 -14.69 -6.84 11.42
N LYS A 53 -14.53 -7.29 10.16
CA LYS A 53 -13.63 -8.38 9.80
C LYS A 53 -13.08 -8.17 8.40
N LYS A 54 -11.76 -8.36 8.27
CA LYS A 54 -11.10 -8.41 6.97
C LYS A 54 -11.19 -9.82 6.41
N PHE A 55 -11.67 -9.94 5.18
CA PHE A 55 -11.78 -11.19 4.45
C PHE A 55 -11.35 -10.96 2.99
N PHE A 56 -10.39 -11.75 2.51
CA PHE A 56 -9.77 -11.61 1.18
C PHE A 56 -9.37 -10.17 0.80
N GLY A 57 -8.80 -9.41 1.74
CA GLY A 57 -8.38 -8.02 1.47
C GLY A 57 -9.48 -6.97 1.66
N VAL A 58 -10.75 -7.39 1.69
CA VAL A 58 -11.92 -6.52 1.85
C VAL A 58 -12.29 -6.41 3.34
N VAL A 59 -12.65 -5.21 3.79
CA VAL A 59 -13.04 -4.97 5.18
C VAL A 59 -14.56 -4.89 5.26
N PHE A 60 -15.16 -5.89 5.88
CA PHE A 60 -16.60 -5.94 6.12
C PHE A 60 -16.95 -5.30 7.47
N ASP A 61 -18.13 -4.69 7.48
CA ASP A 61 -18.74 -4.03 8.62
C ASP A 61 -20.15 -4.60 8.81
N GLN A 62 -20.63 -4.67 10.05
CA GLN A 62 -21.95 -5.22 10.39
C GLN A 62 -23.11 -4.57 9.62
N HIS A 63 -22.99 -3.28 9.30
CA HIS A 63 -24.01 -2.53 8.58
C HIS A 63 -23.73 -2.43 7.08
N LEU A 64 -22.67 -3.10 6.57
CA LEU A 64 -22.22 -3.02 5.19
C LEU A 64 -22.09 -1.57 4.70
N THR A 65 -21.64 -0.67 5.58
CA THR A 65 -21.52 0.77 5.24
C THR A 65 -20.33 1.07 4.33
N TRP A 66 -19.40 0.13 4.15
CA TRP A 66 -18.16 0.23 3.37
C TRP A 66 -17.20 1.37 3.78
N LYS A 67 -17.62 2.30 4.64
CA LYS A 67 -16.81 3.37 5.24
C LYS A 67 -15.46 2.87 5.79
N PRO A 68 -15.40 1.81 6.62
CA PRO A 68 -14.10 1.34 7.12
C PRO A 68 -13.19 0.81 6.02
N HIS A 69 -13.76 0.22 4.96
CA HIS A 69 -12.99 -0.23 3.81
C HIS A 69 -12.44 0.95 2.99
N ILE A 70 -13.28 1.95 2.71
CA ILE A 70 -12.87 3.16 1.99
C ILE A 70 -11.77 3.89 2.77
N ASN A 71 -11.90 4.01 4.09
CA ASN A 71 -10.86 4.60 4.93
C ASN A 71 -9.55 3.81 4.90
N PHE A 72 -9.63 2.48 4.92
CA PHE A 72 -8.46 1.61 4.76
C PHE A 72 -7.76 1.81 3.40
N LEU A 73 -8.54 1.89 2.32
CA LEU A 73 -8.02 2.17 0.98
C LEU A 73 -7.38 3.56 0.90
N LYS A 74 -8.06 4.59 1.42
CA LYS A 74 -7.53 5.96 1.49
C LYS A 74 -6.18 5.99 2.19
N GLY A 75 -6.07 5.35 3.37
CA GLY A 75 -4.80 5.28 4.10
C GLY A 75 -3.70 4.54 3.33
N THR A 76 -4.07 3.48 2.60
CA THR A 76 -3.12 2.73 1.76
C THR A 76 -2.64 3.57 0.58
N CYS A 77 -3.55 4.20 -0.15
CA CYS A 77 -3.22 5.08 -1.28
C CYS A 77 -2.40 6.29 -0.83
N SER A 78 -2.74 6.95 0.28
CA SER A 78 -1.97 8.08 0.79
C SER A 78 -0.52 7.71 1.12
N LYS A 79 -0.29 6.51 1.68
CA LYS A 79 1.08 6.02 1.92
C LYS A 79 1.85 5.83 0.62
N LEU A 80 1.23 5.22 -0.38
CA LEU A 80 1.84 5.02 -1.70
C LEU A 80 2.14 6.35 -2.39
N LEU A 81 1.22 7.31 -2.32
CA LEU A 81 1.42 8.66 -2.86
C LEU A 81 2.55 9.42 -2.15
N ASN A 82 2.65 9.30 -0.83
CA ASN A 82 3.75 9.91 -0.09
C ASN A 82 5.09 9.32 -0.49
N LEU A 83 5.17 8.00 -0.68
CA LEU A 83 6.38 7.34 -1.17
C LEU A 83 6.73 7.80 -2.60
N SER A 84 5.76 7.86 -3.51
CA SER A 84 6.01 8.35 -4.87
C SER A 84 6.48 9.80 -4.86
N ASN A 85 5.93 10.65 -3.99
CA ASN A 85 6.34 12.05 -3.86
C ASN A 85 7.77 12.20 -3.31
N VAL A 86 8.21 11.33 -2.40
CA VAL A 86 9.61 11.34 -1.93
C VAL A 86 10.56 10.92 -3.05
N LEU A 87 10.19 9.90 -3.83
CA LEU A 87 10.99 9.43 -4.95
C LEU A 87 11.12 10.50 -6.05
N THR A 88 10.03 11.20 -6.37
CA THR A 88 10.09 12.33 -7.32
C THR A 88 10.87 13.52 -6.76
N MET A 89 10.82 13.77 -5.45
CA MET A 89 11.62 14.83 -4.83
C MET A 89 13.13 14.52 -4.93
N LEU A 90 13.53 13.28 -4.64
CA LEU A 90 14.94 12.85 -4.75
C LEU A 90 15.46 12.94 -6.18
N SER A 91 14.65 12.61 -7.19
CA SER A 91 15.05 12.74 -8.60
C SER A 91 15.19 14.20 -9.03
N VAL A 92 14.32 15.10 -8.56
CA VAL A 92 14.43 16.54 -8.86
C VAL A 92 15.65 17.15 -8.16
N LEU A 93 15.93 16.75 -6.91
CA LEU A 93 17.09 17.25 -6.17
C LEU A 93 18.42 16.88 -6.85
N SER A 94 18.54 15.64 -7.36
CA SER A 94 19.76 15.23 -8.05
C SER A 94 19.98 16.04 -9.34
N GLU A 95 18.92 16.31 -10.11
CA GLU A 95 19.00 17.21 -11.28
C GLU A 95 19.42 18.63 -10.88
N MET A 96 18.84 19.18 -9.80
CA MET A 96 19.19 20.53 -9.32
C MET A 96 20.64 20.64 -8.85
N LEU A 97 21.18 19.61 -8.20
CA LEU A 97 22.59 19.58 -7.78
C LEU A 97 23.53 19.57 -8.98
N ILE A 98 23.20 18.83 -10.04
CA ILE A 98 24.00 18.79 -11.27
C ILE A 98 23.96 20.16 -11.96
N ASP A 99 22.79 20.80 -12.06
CA ASP A 99 22.66 22.14 -12.64
C ASP A 99 23.44 23.20 -11.84
N LYS A 100 23.40 23.15 -10.49
CA LYS A 100 24.22 24.02 -9.64
C LYS A 100 25.73 23.77 -9.79
N ALA A 101 26.15 22.51 -9.90
CA ALA A 101 27.55 22.16 -10.11
C ALA A 101 28.07 22.67 -11.47
N LEU A 102 27.24 22.58 -12.51
CA LEU A 102 27.55 23.13 -13.84
C LEU A 102 27.63 24.65 -13.81
N GLU A 103 26.72 25.32 -13.09
CA GLU A 103 26.75 26.77 -12.92
C GLU A 103 27.99 27.24 -12.14
N TRP A 104 28.36 26.52 -11.09
CA TRP A 104 29.62 26.76 -10.38
C TRP A 104 30.82 26.61 -11.31
N PHE A 105 30.90 25.51 -12.08
CA PHE A 105 31.98 25.28 -13.03
C PHE A 105 32.06 26.39 -14.08
N ARG A 106 30.91 26.85 -14.60
CA ARG A 106 30.82 28.00 -15.51
C ARG A 106 31.42 29.26 -14.88
N LYS A 107 31.12 29.55 -13.61
CA LYS A 107 31.59 30.74 -12.89
C LYS A 107 33.11 30.67 -12.62
N THR A 108 33.63 29.50 -12.25
CA THR A 108 35.06 29.30 -11.95
C THR A 108 35.94 29.36 -13.21
N ASN A 109 35.43 28.93 -14.36
CA ASN A 109 36.16 29.02 -15.63
C ASN A 109 36.27 30.46 -16.16
N HIS A 110 35.29 31.32 -15.86
CA HIS A 110 35.36 32.75 -16.17
C HIS A 110 36.41 33.50 -15.34
N SER A 111 36.87 32.95 -14.21
CA SER A 111 37.92 33.53 -13.36
C SER A 111 39.34 33.05 -13.66
N GLY A 112 39.56 32.16 -14.65
CA GLY A 112 40.89 31.94 -15.25
C GLY A 112 41.96 31.29 -14.37
N ILE A 113 41.62 30.45 -13.38
CA ILE A 113 42.62 29.91 -12.41
C ILE A 113 42.99 28.42 -12.59
N LEU A 114 42.38 27.63 -13.48
CA LEU A 114 42.88 26.27 -13.76
C LEU A 114 43.01 25.96 -15.25
N GLY A 115 44.25 25.86 -15.71
CA GLY A 115 44.59 25.31 -17.02
C GLY A 115 44.52 23.79 -17.00
N THR A 116 43.41 23.21 -17.45
CA THR A 116 43.41 21.90 -18.14
C THR A 116 42.27 21.87 -19.16
N THR A 117 42.59 21.27 -20.30
CA THR A 117 41.86 21.32 -21.56
C THR A 117 40.67 20.35 -21.59
N SER A 118 39.45 20.88 -21.51
CA SER A 118 38.29 20.20 -22.07
C SER A 118 37.41 21.25 -22.73
N SER A 119 37.20 21.10 -24.05
CA SER A 119 36.49 22.09 -24.86
C SER A 119 35.07 22.32 -24.32
N ARG A 120 34.65 23.60 -24.26
CA ARG A 120 33.33 24.05 -23.77
C ARG A 120 32.15 23.32 -24.42
N SER A 121 32.31 22.87 -25.67
CA SER A 121 31.31 22.11 -26.42
C SER A 121 31.19 20.65 -25.97
N SER A 122 32.27 20.05 -25.45
CA SER A 122 32.31 18.64 -25.06
C SER A 122 31.53 18.39 -23.76
N VAL A 123 31.72 19.23 -22.74
CA VAL A 123 31.05 19.07 -21.42
C VAL A 123 29.55 19.35 -21.49
N THR A 124 29.15 20.36 -22.28
CA THR A 124 27.73 20.70 -22.44
C THR A 124 26.98 19.68 -23.31
N SER A 125 27.65 19.09 -24.30
CA SER A 125 27.11 18.01 -25.13
C SER A 125 26.89 16.73 -24.31
N THR A 126 27.89 16.30 -23.52
CA THR A 126 27.77 15.08 -22.70
C THR A 126 26.69 15.21 -21.63
N TYR A 127 26.56 16.38 -20.98
CA TYR A 127 25.47 16.63 -20.05
C TYR A 127 24.09 16.54 -20.71
N ARG A 128 23.94 17.12 -21.90
CA ARG A 128 22.67 17.09 -22.65
C ARG A 128 22.27 15.65 -23.03
N VAL A 129 23.24 14.81 -23.40
CA VAL A 129 23.03 13.38 -23.69
C VAL A 129 22.66 12.60 -22.43
N MET A 130 23.37 12.82 -21.32
CA MET A 130 23.07 12.20 -20.03
C MET A 130 21.66 12.56 -19.53
N LYS A 131 21.27 13.84 -19.61
CA LYS A 131 19.93 14.32 -19.21
C LYS A 131 18.82 13.71 -20.06
N LYS A 132 19.05 13.53 -21.37
CA LYS A 132 18.10 12.87 -22.28
C LYS A 132 17.96 11.38 -21.96
N SER A 133 19.05 10.68 -21.65
CA SER A 133 19.03 9.26 -21.25
C SER A 133 18.38 9.03 -19.87
N TRP A 134 18.61 9.93 -18.92
CA TRP A 134 17.98 9.86 -17.59
C TRP A 134 16.47 10.08 -17.65
N ARG A 135 15.99 11.06 -18.43
CA ARG A 135 14.55 11.34 -18.58
C ARG A 135 13.78 10.27 -19.34
N SER A 136 14.45 9.45 -20.16
CA SER A 136 13.82 8.29 -20.81
C SER A 136 13.69 7.05 -19.92
N ARG A 137 14.28 7.07 -18.71
CA ARG A 137 14.24 5.95 -17.75
C ARG A 137 13.26 6.20 -16.58
N LEU A 138 12.71 7.40 -16.46
CA LEU A 138 11.59 7.76 -15.59
C LEU A 138 10.28 7.65 -16.38
#